data_AF-Q5E339-F1
#
_entry.id   AF-Q5E339-F1
#
_cell.length_a   1.000
_cell.length_b   1.000
_cell.length_c   1.000
_cell.angle_alpha   90.00
_cell.angle_beta   90.00
_cell.angle_gamma   90.00
#
_symmetry.space_group_name_H-M   'P 1'
#
loop_
_entity.id
_entity.type
_entity.pdbx_description
1 polymer ?
#
loop_
_entity_poly.entity_id
_entity_poly.type
_entity_poly.pdbx_seq_one_letter_code
_entity_poly.pdbx_strand_id
1 'polypeptide(L)'
;MISGGVAGVYFFGAHVPTEYTTNTPLLIIAGLLVGIGTRLGNGCTSGHGICGIGRLSVRSIVATCVFMLVAGITVFIRLHVL
;
A
#
# COMPACT_ATOMS: atom_id res chain seq x y z
N MET A 1 0.97 -5.43 9.82
CA MET A 1 1.35 -4.01 9.59
C MET A 1 0.80 -3.08 10.65
N ILE A 2 -0.50 -3.10 10.99
CA ILE A 2 -1.05 -2.26 12.07
C ILE A 2 -0.34 -2.48 13.41
N SER A 3 -0.19 -3.72 13.87
CA SER A 3 0.52 -4.03 15.12
C SER A 3 1.98 -3.57 15.12
N GLY A 4 2.68 -3.79 14.01
CA GLY A 4 4.07 -3.35 13.83
C GLY A 4 4.22 -1.82 13.81
N GLY A 5 3.30 -1.11 13.15
CA GLY A 5 3.28 0.35 13.14
C GLY A 5 3.00 0.93 14.52
N VAL A 6 2.01 0.38 15.23
CA VAL A 6 1.69 0.78 16.61
C VAL A 6 2.87 0.54 17.54
N ALA A 7 3.47 -0.65 17.49
CA ALA A 7 4.68 -0.95 18.28
C ALA A 7 5.84 -0.02 17.92
N GLY A 8 6.07 0.27 16.63
CA GLY A 8 7.12 1.19 16.19
C GLY A 8 6.94 2.60 16.75
N VAL A 9 5.71 3.12 16.77
CA VAL A 9 5.40 4.43 17.38
C VAL A 9 5.71 4.43 18.88
N TYR A 10 5.31 3.38 19.61
CA TYR A 10 5.55 3.29 21.06
C TYR A 10 7.02 3.03 21.44
N PHE A 11 7.75 2.20 20.68
CA PHE A 11 9.13 1.82 21.01
C PHE A 11 10.19 2.77 20.45
N PHE A 12 9.99 3.31 19.24
CA PHE A 12 10.96 4.20 18.58
C PHE A 12 10.61 5.68 18.70
N GLY A 13 9.47 6.04 19.32
CA GLY A 13 9.03 7.43 19.41
C GLY A 13 8.71 8.06 18.04
N ALA A 14 8.33 7.24 17.06
CA ALA A 14 8.02 7.72 15.71
C ALA A 14 6.76 8.60 15.73
N HIS A 15 6.88 9.83 15.25
CA HIS A 15 5.75 10.77 15.22
C HIS A 15 4.80 10.45 14.07
N VAL A 16 3.51 10.32 14.38
CA VAL A 16 2.45 10.15 13.39
C VAL A 16 1.97 11.55 12.95
N PRO A 17 1.95 11.88 11.66
CA PRO A 17 1.43 13.17 11.21
C PRO A 17 -0.05 13.29 11.57
N THR A 18 -0.43 14.36 12.27
CA THR A 18 -1.80 14.60 12.74
C THR A 18 -2.64 15.42 11.77
N GLU A 19 -2.01 16.02 10.75
CA GLU A 19 -2.71 16.79 9.72
C GLU A 19 -2.90 15.94 8.46
N TYR A 20 -4.15 15.56 8.22
CA TYR A 20 -4.56 14.89 7.00
C TYR A 20 -5.41 15.84 6.16
N THR A 21 -4.80 16.50 5.17
CA THR A 21 -5.52 17.33 4.19
C THR A 21 -6.28 16.50 3.14
N THR A 22 -6.86 15.36 3.55
CA THR A 22 -7.56 14.45 2.64
C THR A 22 -9.02 14.32 3.04
N ASN A 23 -9.92 14.44 2.07
CA ASN A 23 -11.35 14.27 2.29
C ASN A 23 -11.66 12.82 2.75
N THR A 24 -12.29 12.67 3.91
CA THR A 24 -12.79 11.38 4.44
C THR A 24 -13.53 10.51 3.41
N PRO A 25 -14.46 11.04 2.59
CA PRO A 25 -15.14 10.23 1.57
C PRO A 25 -14.17 9.67 0.50
N LEU A 26 -13.14 10.44 0.13
CA LEU A 26 -12.11 9.99 -0.81
C LEU A 26 -11.33 8.80 -0.24
N LEU A 27 -11.05 8.84 1.06
CA LEU A 27 -10.33 7.78 1.79
C LEU A 27 -11.14 6.48 1.80
N ILE A 28 -12.45 6.57 2.04
CA ILE A 28 -13.37 5.42 2.04
C ILE A 28 -13.42 4.79 0.65
N ILE A 29 -13.60 5.60 -0.39
CA ILE A 29 -13.66 5.12 -1.78
C ILE A 29 -12.33 4.47 -2.17
N ALA A 30 -11.19 5.10 -1.85
CA ALA A 30 -9.87 4.54 -2.11
C ALA A 30 -9.68 3.20 -1.40
N GLY A 31 -10.06 3.08 -0.13
CA GLY A 31 -9.97 1.84 0.63
C GLY A 31 -10.82 0.72 0.04
N LEU A 32 -12.05 1.03 -0.39
CA LEU A 32 -12.93 0.06 -1.03
C LEU A 32 -12.37 -0.41 -2.38
N LEU A 33 -11.87 0.52 -3.19
CA LEU A 33 -11.30 0.21 -4.51
C LEU A 33 -10.06 -0.68 -4.38
N VAL A 34 -9.17 -0.38 -3.43
CA VAL A 34 -8.01 -1.22 -3.11
C VAL A 34 -8.46 -2.59 -2.62
N GLY A 35 -9.45 -2.65 -1.72
CA GLY A 35 -10.01 -3.91 -1.21
C GLY A 35 -10.51 -4.81 -2.34
N ILE A 36 -11.32 -4.27 -3.25
CA ILE A 36 -11.81 -4.99 -4.43
C ILE A 36 -10.65 -5.44 -5.32
N GLY A 37 -9.67 -4.56 -5.57
CA GLY A 37 -8.48 -4.86 -6.37
C GLY A 37 -7.67 -6.03 -5.81
N THR A 38 -7.44 -6.08 -4.49
CA THR A 38 -6.71 -7.20 -3.86
C THR A 38 -7.45 -8.53 -3.98
N ARG A 39 -8.79 -8.51 -3.96
CA ARG A 39 -9.59 -9.72 -4.16
C ARG A 39 -9.50 -10.22 -5.60
N LEU A 40 -9.54 -9.32 -6.58
CA LEU A 40 -9.35 -9.67 -8.01
C LEU A 40 -7.93 -10.19 -8.29
N GLY A 41 -6.92 -9.63 -7.62
CA GLY A 41 -5.52 -10.07 -7.72
C GLY A 41 -5.20 -11.36 -6.95
N ASN A 42 -6.21 -11.99 -6.32
CA ASN A 42 -6.07 -13.20 -5.51
C ASN A 42 -5.01 -13.10 -4.40
N GLY A 43 -4.82 -11.89 -3.85
CA GLY A 43 -3.89 -11.62 -2.76
C GLY A 43 -3.59 -10.14 -2.58
N CYS A 44 -3.02 -9.79 -1.43
CA CYS A 44 -2.60 -8.42 -1.12
C CYS A 44 -1.17 -8.14 -1.59
N THR A 45 -0.81 -6.87 -1.66
CA THR A 45 0.54 -6.40 -2.03
C THR A 45 1.61 -6.94 -1.07
N SER A 46 1.32 -6.95 0.23
CA SER A 46 2.20 -7.54 1.26
C SER A 46 2.34 -9.05 1.11
N GLY A 47 1.27 -9.77 0.75
CA GLY A 47 1.30 -11.23 0.58
C GLY A 47 2.09 -11.67 -0.65
N HIS A 48 1.92 -10.98 -1.78
CA HIS A 48 2.74 -11.19 -2.98
C HIS A 48 4.20 -10.77 -2.75
N GLY A 49 4.41 -9.63 -2.09
CA GLY A 49 5.75 -9.10 -1.82
C GLY A 49 6.58 -9.93 -0.83
N ILE A 50 6.01 -10.33 0.31
CA ILE A 50 6.78 -11.01 1.38
C ILE A 50 6.84 -12.52 1.11
N CYS A 51 5.68 -13.18 1.07
CA CYS A 51 5.62 -14.64 0.94
C CYS A 51 5.82 -15.10 -0.51
N GLY A 52 5.34 -14.34 -1.48
CA GLY A 52 5.37 -14.72 -2.90
C GLY A 52 6.75 -14.54 -3.55
N ILE A 53 7.44 -13.43 -3.29
CA ILE A 53 8.84 -13.24 -3.71
C ILE A 53 9.77 -14.19 -2.95
N GLY A 54 9.54 -14.43 -1.66
CA GLY A 54 10.32 -15.40 -0.89
C GLY A 54 10.27 -16.84 -1.44
N ARG A 55 9.23 -17.17 -2.22
CA ARG A 55 9.08 -18.46 -2.93
C ARG A 55 9.56 -18.43 -4.39
N LEU A 56 10.23 -17.36 -4.84
CA LEU A 56 10.65 -17.12 -6.23
C LEU A 56 9.53 -17.31 -7.27
N SER A 57 8.28 -17.00 -6.91
CA SER A 57 7.18 -17.11 -7.87
C SER A 57 7.19 -15.92 -8.83
N VAL A 58 7.50 -16.19 -10.11
CA VAL A 58 7.51 -15.18 -11.20
C VAL A 58 6.21 -14.38 -11.26
N ARG A 59 5.06 -15.05 -11.09
CA ARG A 59 3.74 -14.39 -11.06
C ARG A 59 3.65 -13.33 -9.95
N SER A 60 4.23 -13.63 -8.79
CA SER A 60 4.18 -12.76 -7.63
C SER A 60 5.13 -11.57 -7.76
N ILE A 61 6.29 -11.79 -8.36
CA ILE A 61 7.25 -10.73 -8.68
C ILE A 61 6.61 -9.74 -9.65
N VAL A 62 6.01 -10.23 -10.75
CA VAL A 62 5.34 -9.37 -11.74
C VAL A 62 4.18 -8.59 -11.10
N ALA A 63 3.34 -9.25 -10.30
CA ALA A 63 2.24 -8.58 -9.60
C ALA A 63 2.74 -7.46 -8.68
N THR A 64 3.83 -7.69 -7.94
CA THR A 64 4.44 -6.70 -7.05
C THR A 64 5.04 -5.53 -7.83
N CYS A 65 5.76 -5.80 -8.92
CA CYS A 65 6.33 -4.77 -9.79
C CYS A 65 5.25 -3.87 -10.41
N VAL A 66 4.16 -4.45 -10.92
CA VAL A 66 3.04 -3.68 -11.48
C VAL A 66 2.40 -2.80 -10.42
N PHE A 67 2.16 -3.35 -9.21
CA PHE A 67 1.57 -2.58 -8.13
C PHE A 67 2.44 -1.39 -7.72
N MET A 68 3.75 -1.60 -7.59
CA MET A 68 4.70 -0.53 -7.25
C MET A 68 4.86 0.50 -8.37
N LEU A 69 4.87 0.09 -9.64
CA LEU A 69 4.90 1.01 -10.79
C LEU A 69 3.68 1.93 -10.80
N VAL A 70 2.47 1.36 -10.71
CA VAL A 70 1.23 2.15 -10.72
C VAL A 70 1.16 3.08 -9.52
N ALA A 71 1.56 2.60 -8.33
CA ALA A 71 1.62 3.44 -7.13
C ALA A 71 2.61 4.61 -7.31
N GLY A 72 3.81 4.34 -7.83
CA GLY A 72 4.81 5.36 -8.12
C GLY A 72 4.33 6.41 -9.11
N ILE A 73 3.70 5.98 -10.21
CA ILE A 73 3.11 6.89 -11.21
C ILE A 73 1.99 7.73 -10.58
N THR A 74 1.11 7.12 -9.79
CA THR A 74 0.00 7.82 -9.13
C THR A 74 0.51 8.89 -8.17
N VAL A 75 1.54 8.58 -7.37
CA VAL A 75 2.18 9.54 -6.46
C VAL A 75 2.90 10.63 -7.25
N PHE A 76 3.62 10.28 -8.31
CA PHE A 76 4.30 11.26 -9.16
C PHE A 76 3.31 12.27 -9.73
N ILE A 77 2.20 11.80 -10.30
CA ILE A 77 1.14 12.67 -10.82
C ILE A 77 0.57 13.54 -9.69
N ARG A 78 0.26 12.97 -8.53
CA ARG A 78 -0.36 13.69 -7.41
C ARG A 78 0.54 14.69 -6.70
N LEU A 79 1.87 14.56 -6.83
CA LEU A 79 2.83 15.38 -6.09
C LEU A 79 3.61 16.35 -6.99
N HIS A 80 3.81 16.01 -8.27
CA HIS A 80 4.59 16.84 -9.20
C HIS A 80 3.75 17.47 -10.32
N VAL A 81 2.60 16.89 -10.68
CA VAL A 81 1.78 17.37 -11.80
C VAL A 81 0.54 18.13 -11.30
N LEU A 82 -0.03 17.69 -10.18
CA LEU A 82 -1.18 18.29 -9.51
C LEU A 82 -0.75 19.02 -8.23
#